data_AF-A0A257QQW6-F1
#
_entry.id   AF-A0A257QQW6-F1
#
_cell.length_a   1.000
_cell.length_b   1.000
_cell.length_c   1.000
_cell.angle_alpha   90.00
_cell.angle_beta   90.00
_cell.angle_gamma   90.00
#
_symmetry.space_group_name_H-M   'P 1'
#
loop_
_entity.id
_entity.type
_entity.pdbx_description
1 polymer ?
#
loop_
_entity_poly.entity_id
_entity_poly.type
_entity_poly.pdbx_seq_one_letter_code
_entity_poly.pdbx_strand_id
1 'polypeptide(L)'
;MGNGAYAPALFVLSVLLAIQGSFVALVLSTRMRGAAPVPRRWLHVGAALTLATAIWSMHFVGMLAMVMPTQVAYRMLPTLLSMLVALAAVSAALALVAGRPASQGAFIGGSALMGGGIVGMHFIGLTAMFGSVRLTYSPFYVAASALVGITASGLALHLAFRTSPTRKPPVIAAIMMGLAISGMHYTAMAGTIMMPLGHPANAASLSPQWLALPVAAAAIALSLSFLLVLTPASPLAADQGMPPSPFLSPAGDHPASPPAGSSPPDPRFALSLPVEREGRTQFVPVDRIRAIHANGHYTMIIDDERESFCSLSISAIETRLDQQLFIRVHRSHIIALDAITSIERTSNGGIARYGGGATPIPVSRGRFQTLKARLTGLNNRQNA
;
A
#
# COMPACT_ATOMS: atom_id res chain seq x y z
N MET A 1 36.37 27.14 18.46
CA MET A 1 35.16 27.46 17.69
C MET A 1 34.34 26.18 17.63
N GLY A 2 33.40 26.02 18.58
CA GLY A 2 32.78 24.73 18.87
C GLY A 2 31.79 24.29 17.79
N ASN A 3 31.91 23.03 17.37
CA ASN A 3 30.85 22.32 16.65
C ASN A 3 29.53 22.50 17.43
N GLY A 4 28.47 22.95 16.77
CA GLY A 4 27.18 23.16 17.42
C GLY A 4 26.74 21.90 18.17
N ALA A 5 26.52 22.02 19.48
CA ALA A 5 25.98 20.92 20.26
C ALA A 5 24.52 20.70 19.86
N TYR A 6 24.08 19.45 19.81
CA TYR A 6 22.69 19.09 19.52
C TYR A 6 22.05 18.40 20.73
N ALA A 7 20.81 18.75 21.03
CA ALA A 7 19.96 18.01 21.94
C ALA A 7 19.70 16.60 21.37
N PRO A 8 20.21 15.52 22.01
CA PRO A 8 20.20 14.18 21.40
C PRO A 8 18.80 13.68 21.04
N ALA A 9 17.80 13.96 21.90
CA ALA A 9 16.43 13.52 21.68
C ALA A 9 15.80 14.14 20.42
N LEU A 10 15.96 15.46 20.22
CA LEU A 10 15.43 16.14 19.04
C LEU A 10 16.20 15.77 17.77
N PHE A 11 17.53 15.56 17.88
CA PHE A 11 18.33 15.05 16.78
C PHE A 11 17.83 13.69 16.30
N VAL A 12 17.63 12.73 17.21
CA VAL A 12 17.12 11.40 16.86
C VAL A 12 15.69 11.50 16.31
N LEU A 13 14.83 12.32 16.94
CA LEU A 13 13.46 12.52 16.49
C LEU A 13 13.38 13.07 15.06
N SER A 14 14.25 14.02 14.69
CA SER A 14 14.26 14.59 13.33
C SER A 14 14.52 13.50 12.29
N VAL A 15 15.50 12.63 12.54
CA VAL A 15 15.89 11.52 11.66
C VAL A 15 14.75 10.49 11.58
N LEU A 16 14.14 10.14 12.71
CA LEU A 16 13.01 9.20 12.74
C LEU A 16 11.81 9.73 11.95
N LEU A 17 11.46 11.02 12.09
CA LEU A 17 10.37 11.62 11.33
C LEU A 17 10.64 11.62 9.83
N ALA A 18 11.90 11.88 9.41
CA ALA A 18 12.28 11.79 8.01
C ALA A 18 12.13 10.37 7.45
N ILE A 19 12.60 9.36 8.19
CA ILE A 19 12.47 7.94 7.79
C ILE A 19 11.01 7.53 7.73
N GLN A 20 10.22 7.88 8.76
CA GLN A 20 8.81 7.52 8.87
C GLN A 20 7.96 8.13 7.75
N GLY A 21 8.10 9.44 7.50
CA GLY A 21 7.38 10.09 6.42
C GLY A 21 7.82 9.61 5.04
N SER A 22 9.12 9.31 4.87
CA SER A 22 9.64 8.69 3.65
C SER A 22 9.04 7.31 3.41
N PHE A 23 8.88 6.51 4.47
CA PHE A 23 8.24 5.19 4.37
C PHE A 23 6.81 5.29 3.86
N VAL A 24 5.99 6.14 4.49
CA VAL A 24 4.60 6.34 4.09
C VAL A 24 4.52 6.80 2.63
N ALA A 25 5.30 7.82 2.26
CA ALA A 25 5.28 8.36 0.92
C ALA A 25 5.71 7.35 -0.16
N LEU A 26 6.75 6.54 0.10
CA LEU A 26 7.19 5.51 -0.83
C LEU A 26 6.21 4.34 -0.92
N VAL A 27 5.54 3.96 0.19
CA VAL A 27 4.44 2.98 0.13
C VAL A 27 3.29 3.50 -0.73
N LEU A 28 2.85 4.74 -0.52
CA LEU A 28 1.80 5.34 -1.35
C LEU A 28 2.21 5.43 -2.82
N SER A 29 3.47 5.80 -3.08
CA SER A 29 4.02 5.91 -4.44
C SER A 29 4.15 4.58 -5.17
N THR A 30 4.50 3.50 -4.45
CA THR A 30 4.57 2.15 -5.03
C THR A 30 3.18 1.61 -5.33
N ARG A 31 2.17 1.89 -4.50
CA ARG A 31 0.75 1.56 -4.75
C ARG A 31 0.16 2.26 -5.99
N MET A 32 0.77 3.34 -6.48
CA MET A 32 0.35 3.98 -7.73
C MET A 32 0.57 3.10 -8.97
N ARG A 33 1.51 2.14 -8.92
CA ARG A 33 1.84 1.22 -10.03
C ARG A 33 0.79 0.11 -10.11
N GLY A 34 -0.34 0.42 -10.74
CA GLY A 34 -1.45 -0.52 -10.95
C GLY A 34 -2.81 0.01 -10.49
N ALA A 35 -2.85 1.19 -9.86
CA ALA A 35 -4.10 1.82 -9.44
C ALA A 35 -4.85 2.46 -10.61
N ALA A 36 -6.19 2.41 -10.56
CA ALA A 36 -7.06 3.16 -11.47
C ALA A 36 -6.80 4.69 -11.36
N PRO A 37 -7.19 5.50 -12.37
CA PRO A 37 -6.81 6.92 -12.43
C PRO A 37 -7.22 7.77 -11.23
N VAL A 38 -8.41 7.51 -10.65
CA VAL A 38 -8.93 8.28 -9.51
C VAL A 38 -8.17 7.95 -8.21
N PRO A 39 -8.04 6.67 -7.78
CA PRO A 39 -7.15 6.32 -6.66
C PRO A 39 -5.71 6.78 -6.85
N ARG A 40 -5.19 6.75 -8.09
CA ARG A 40 -3.83 7.19 -8.40
C ARG A 40 -3.57 8.66 -8.08
N ARG A 41 -4.55 9.55 -8.32
CA ARG A 41 -4.41 10.99 -7.98
C ARG A 41 -4.30 11.20 -6.47
N TRP A 42 -5.14 10.53 -5.69
CA TRP A 42 -5.12 10.62 -4.23
C TRP A 42 -3.85 10.02 -3.62
N LEU A 43 -3.38 8.88 -4.15
CA LEU A 43 -2.10 8.29 -3.75
C LEU A 43 -0.92 9.23 -4.03
N HIS A 44 -0.93 9.88 -5.20
CA HIS A 44 0.10 10.88 -5.56
C HIS A 44 0.10 12.07 -4.60
N VAL A 45 -1.07 12.65 -4.36
CA VAL A 45 -1.23 13.79 -3.44
C VAL A 45 -0.80 13.40 -2.03
N GLY A 46 -1.24 12.24 -1.53
CA GLY A 46 -0.85 11.73 -0.21
C GLY A 46 0.65 11.48 -0.10
N ALA A 47 1.28 10.88 -1.12
CA ALA A 47 2.73 10.66 -1.15
C ALA A 47 3.50 11.98 -1.12
N ALA A 48 3.11 12.96 -1.94
CA ALA A 48 3.76 14.24 -2.04
C ALA A 48 3.64 15.05 -0.74
N LEU A 49 2.42 15.16 -0.19
CA LEU A 49 2.18 15.84 1.08
C LEU A 49 2.97 15.22 2.22
N THR A 50 2.97 13.89 2.31
CA THR A 50 3.65 13.19 3.40
C THR A 50 5.16 13.40 3.34
N LEU A 51 5.79 13.21 2.17
CA LEU A 51 7.24 13.38 2.05
C LEU A 51 7.67 14.84 2.21
N ALA A 52 6.93 15.80 1.65
CA ALA A 52 7.20 17.22 1.86
C ALA A 52 7.09 17.62 3.33
N THR A 53 6.06 17.13 4.02
CA THR A 53 5.89 17.32 5.46
C THR A 53 7.03 16.68 6.26
N ALA A 54 7.53 15.51 5.85
CA ALA A 54 8.66 14.86 6.50
C ALA A 54 9.97 15.65 6.32
N ILE A 55 10.25 16.13 5.10
CA ILE A 55 11.41 16.98 4.80
C ILE A 55 11.35 18.25 5.67
N TRP A 56 10.19 18.90 5.71
CA TRP A 56 10.01 20.14 6.45
C TRP A 56 10.08 19.93 7.97
N SER A 57 9.42 18.90 8.48
CA SER A 57 9.44 18.56 9.91
C SER A 57 10.85 18.19 10.35
N MET A 58 11.57 17.37 9.58
CA MET A 58 12.96 17.02 9.91
C MET A 58 13.82 18.28 9.98
N HIS A 59 13.74 19.17 8.99
CA HIS A 59 14.52 20.39 8.98
C HIS A 59 14.28 21.23 10.25
N PHE A 60 13.03 21.54 10.59
CA PHE A 60 12.75 22.41 11.74
C PHE A 60 12.95 21.71 13.09
N VAL A 61 12.69 20.41 13.22
CA VAL A 61 13.10 19.66 14.42
C VAL A 61 14.62 19.63 14.55
N GLY A 62 15.35 19.48 13.44
CA GLY A 62 16.81 19.54 13.40
C GLY A 62 17.37 20.92 13.79
N MET A 63 16.72 21.99 13.35
CA MET A 63 17.02 23.36 13.80
C MET A 63 16.78 23.54 15.30
N LEU A 64 15.65 23.04 15.82
CA LEU A 64 15.32 23.07 17.25
C LEU A 64 16.26 22.19 18.09
N ALA A 65 16.86 21.16 17.49
CA ALA A 65 17.84 20.31 18.13
C ALA A 65 19.17 21.05 18.37
N MET A 66 19.52 22.04 17.55
CA MET A 66 20.77 22.77 17.68
C MET A 66 20.74 23.70 18.90
N VAL A 67 21.72 23.57 19.79
CA VAL A 67 21.90 24.47 20.93
C VAL A 67 22.47 25.78 20.42
N MET A 68 21.64 26.81 20.42
CA MET A 68 21.98 28.14 19.94
C MET A 68 22.47 29.04 21.09
N PRO A 69 23.47 29.91 20.85
CA PRO A 69 23.98 30.83 21.87
C PRO A 69 23.00 31.97 22.17
N THR A 70 22.04 32.23 21.27
CA THR A 70 21.02 33.28 21.42
C THR A 70 19.64 32.76 21.04
N GLN A 71 18.60 33.45 21.50
CA GLN A 71 17.24 33.12 21.09
C GLN A 71 17.03 33.48 19.62
N VAL A 72 16.58 32.51 18.84
CA VAL A 72 16.29 32.66 17.41
C VAL A 72 14.79 32.77 17.20
N ALA A 73 14.36 33.78 16.45
CA ALA A 73 13.00 33.91 15.98
C ALA A 73 12.90 33.57 14.47
N TYR A 74 11.76 33.05 14.05
CA TYR A 74 11.54 32.54 12.70
C TYR A 74 10.45 33.33 11.98
N ARG A 75 10.73 33.86 10.79
CA ARG A 75 9.70 34.51 9.97
C ARG A 75 8.74 33.48 9.38
N MET A 76 7.45 33.79 9.42
CA MET A 76 6.39 32.90 8.92
C MET A 76 6.48 32.68 7.40
N LEU A 77 6.73 33.74 6.62
CA LEU A 77 6.72 33.64 5.15
C LEU A 77 7.80 32.69 4.59
N PRO A 78 9.10 32.79 4.94
CA PRO A 78 10.09 31.82 4.47
C PRO A 78 9.83 30.39 4.96
N THR A 79 9.27 30.25 6.18
CA THR A 79 8.88 28.96 6.75
C THR A 79 7.83 28.27 5.88
N LEU A 80 6.78 28.98 5.48
CA LEU A 80 5.73 28.46 4.60
C LEU A 80 6.22 28.24 3.16
N LEU A 81 7.03 29.18 2.64
CA LEU A 81 7.59 29.07 1.30
C LEU A 81 8.49 27.84 1.16
N SER A 82 9.29 27.53 2.17
CA SER A 82 10.15 26.34 2.18
C SER A 82 9.34 25.03 2.06
N MET A 83 8.19 24.94 2.75
CA MET A 83 7.26 23.81 2.64
C MET A 83 6.69 23.71 1.22
N LEU A 84 6.26 24.84 0.64
CA LEU A 84 5.67 24.86 -0.70
C LEU A 84 6.66 24.42 -1.77
N VAL A 85 7.93 24.86 -1.67
CA VAL A 85 9.01 24.44 -2.56
C VAL A 85 9.28 22.94 -2.43
N ALA A 86 9.35 22.40 -1.20
CA ALA A 86 9.48 20.96 -1.01
C ALA A 86 8.31 20.20 -1.62
N LEU A 87 7.07 20.64 -1.40
CA LEU A 87 5.87 20.01 -1.93
C LEU A 87 5.85 19.98 -3.45
N ALA A 88 6.18 21.10 -4.11
CA ALA A 88 6.24 21.20 -5.56
C ALA A 88 7.33 20.27 -6.13
N ALA A 89 8.53 20.33 -5.57
CA ALA A 89 9.68 19.54 -6.04
C ALA A 89 9.47 18.03 -5.84
N VAL A 90 8.99 17.61 -4.66
CA VAL A 90 8.63 16.23 -4.36
C VAL A 90 7.54 15.72 -5.30
N SER A 91 6.46 16.50 -5.46
CA SER A 91 5.35 16.12 -6.35
C SER A 91 5.84 15.92 -7.79
N ALA A 92 6.66 16.83 -8.31
CA ALA A 92 7.24 16.72 -9.65
C ALA A 92 8.18 15.51 -9.77
N ALA A 93 9.06 15.29 -8.79
CA ALA A 93 9.98 14.16 -8.76
C ALA A 93 9.25 12.82 -8.76
N LEU A 94 8.24 12.65 -7.88
CA LEU A 94 7.44 11.43 -7.80
C LEU A 94 6.60 11.23 -9.06
N ALA A 95 5.99 12.27 -9.62
CA ALA A 95 5.21 12.17 -10.86
C ALA A 95 6.09 11.70 -12.03
N LEU A 96 7.32 12.21 -12.10
CA LEU A 96 8.27 11.87 -13.15
C LEU A 96 8.77 10.43 -13.01
N VAL A 97 9.24 10.03 -11.82
CA VAL A 97 9.83 8.71 -11.58
C VAL A 97 8.77 7.60 -11.56
N ALA A 98 7.64 7.81 -10.87
CA ALA A 98 6.57 6.83 -10.80
C ALA A 98 5.81 6.70 -12.13
N GLY A 99 5.76 7.78 -12.93
CA GLY A 99 5.12 7.78 -14.25
C GLY A 99 5.94 7.09 -15.35
N ARG A 100 7.28 7.08 -15.24
CA ARG A 100 8.19 6.52 -16.26
C ARG A 100 9.32 5.68 -15.63
N PRO A 101 9.00 4.57 -14.94
CA PRO A 101 9.97 3.84 -14.10
C PRO A 101 11.18 3.27 -14.88
N ALA A 102 10.99 2.90 -16.15
CA ALA A 102 12.05 2.38 -17.02
C ALA A 102 12.95 3.48 -17.63
N SER A 103 12.53 4.76 -17.61
CA SER A 103 13.26 5.84 -18.27
C SER A 103 14.45 6.32 -17.43
N GLN A 104 15.65 6.30 -18.01
CA GLN A 104 16.86 6.84 -17.39
C GLN A 104 16.81 8.36 -17.27
N GLY A 105 16.29 9.06 -18.28
CA GLY A 105 16.05 10.51 -18.20
C GLY A 105 15.07 10.91 -17.09
N ALA A 106 13.97 10.16 -16.93
CA ALA A 106 13.02 10.42 -15.84
C ALA A 106 13.64 10.18 -14.45
N PHE A 107 14.50 9.18 -14.33
CA PHE A 107 15.22 8.91 -13.08
C PHE A 107 16.23 10.02 -12.75
N ILE A 108 17.03 10.46 -13.73
CA ILE A 108 18.00 11.56 -13.55
C ILE A 108 17.27 12.85 -13.19
N GLY A 109 16.26 13.23 -13.98
CA GLY A 109 15.45 14.42 -13.72
C GLY A 109 14.73 14.35 -12.38
N GLY A 110 14.19 13.19 -12.02
CA GLY A 110 13.51 12.98 -10.73
C GLY A 110 14.46 13.07 -9.54
N SER A 111 15.67 12.53 -9.66
CA SER A 111 16.71 12.63 -8.61
C SER A 111 17.18 14.07 -8.42
N ALA A 112 17.37 14.81 -9.53
CA ALA A 112 17.71 16.21 -9.48
C ALA A 112 16.59 17.06 -8.86
N LEU A 113 15.33 16.82 -9.22
CA LEU A 113 14.18 17.49 -8.62
C LEU A 113 14.02 17.17 -7.12
N MET A 114 14.18 15.89 -6.73
CA MET A 114 14.10 15.48 -5.34
C MET A 114 15.20 16.11 -4.50
N GLY A 115 16.46 15.92 -4.90
CA GLY A 115 17.61 16.50 -4.18
C GLY A 115 17.58 18.03 -4.17
N GLY A 116 17.29 18.65 -5.31
CA GLY A 116 17.13 20.10 -5.41
C GLY A 116 15.98 20.64 -4.54
N GLY A 117 14.88 19.91 -4.42
CA GLY A 117 13.79 20.23 -3.51
C GLY A 117 14.19 20.17 -2.04
N ILE A 118 14.91 19.13 -1.63
CA ILE A 118 15.41 18.98 -0.25
C ILE A 118 16.40 20.12 0.06
N VAL A 119 17.37 20.39 -0.83
CA VAL A 119 18.37 21.47 -0.69
C VAL A 119 17.71 22.84 -0.69
N GLY A 120 16.82 23.11 -1.64
CA GLY A 120 16.10 24.37 -1.76
C GLY A 120 15.23 24.65 -0.54
N MET A 121 14.48 23.64 -0.08
CA MET A 121 13.71 23.74 1.16
C MET A 121 14.59 24.11 2.34
N HIS A 122 15.75 23.46 2.51
CA HIS A 122 16.64 23.73 3.63
C HIS A 122 17.19 25.16 3.62
N PHE A 123 17.74 25.63 2.51
CA PHE A 123 18.32 26.97 2.45
C PHE A 123 17.26 28.07 2.51
N ILE A 124 16.07 27.87 1.90
CA ILE A 124 14.93 28.78 2.09
C ILE A 124 14.50 28.78 3.56
N GLY A 125 14.47 27.61 4.21
CA GLY A 125 14.17 27.46 5.64
C GLY A 125 15.14 28.23 6.53
N LEU A 126 16.44 28.20 6.23
CA LEU A 126 17.44 28.98 6.97
C LEU A 126 17.21 30.49 6.89
N THR A 127 16.67 31.01 5.77
CA THR A 127 16.32 32.44 5.68
C THR A 127 15.20 32.86 6.64
N ALA A 128 14.48 31.91 7.25
CA ALA A 128 13.49 32.20 8.28
C ALA A 128 14.12 32.77 9.56
N MET A 129 15.38 32.44 9.89
CA MET A 129 16.08 32.89 11.11
C MET A 129 16.50 34.37 11.10
N PHE A 130 15.85 35.19 10.26
CA PHE A 130 16.20 36.57 10.01
C PHE A 130 16.23 37.41 11.30
N GLY A 131 17.27 38.21 11.46
CA GLY A 131 17.38 39.24 12.50
C GLY A 131 18.00 38.77 13.81
N SER A 132 17.98 37.47 14.11
CA SER A 132 18.64 36.90 15.29
C SER A 132 20.11 36.54 15.03
N VAL A 133 20.40 36.08 13.80
CA VAL A 133 21.73 35.63 13.40
C VAL A 133 22.02 36.06 11.96
N ARG A 134 23.26 36.46 11.69
CA ARG A 134 23.80 36.54 10.33
C ARG A 134 24.36 35.17 9.99
N LEU A 135 23.83 34.57 8.92
CA LEU A 135 24.28 33.29 8.41
C LEU A 135 25.31 33.51 7.29
N THR A 136 26.46 32.87 7.40
CA THR A 136 27.40 32.71 6.29
C THR A 136 27.62 31.23 6.02
N TYR A 137 27.88 30.89 4.76
CA TYR A 137 27.93 29.52 4.29
C TYR A 137 29.29 29.20 3.69
N SER A 138 29.86 28.05 4.06
CA SER A 138 31.02 27.51 3.38
C SER A 138 30.59 26.92 2.02
N PRO A 139 31.14 27.39 0.88
CA PRO A 139 30.79 26.86 -0.44
C PRO A 139 31.01 25.35 -0.57
N PHE A 140 32.05 24.82 0.10
CA PHE A 140 32.35 23.39 0.12
C PHE A 140 31.20 22.58 0.74
N TYR A 141 30.71 22.98 1.91
CA TYR A 141 29.62 22.26 2.59
C TYR A 141 28.28 22.43 1.91
N VAL A 142 28.03 23.57 1.25
CA VAL A 142 26.84 23.76 0.40
C VAL A 142 26.86 22.80 -0.79
N ALA A 143 28.00 22.68 -1.47
CA ALA A 143 28.16 21.74 -2.58
C ALA A 143 28.09 20.28 -2.10
N ALA A 144 28.72 19.95 -0.97
CA ALA A 144 28.70 18.63 -0.39
C ALA A 144 27.30 18.21 0.06
N SER A 145 26.54 19.10 0.72
CA SER A 145 25.16 18.81 1.12
C SER A 145 24.29 18.63 -0.12
N ALA A 146 24.44 19.46 -1.16
CA ALA A 146 23.71 19.28 -2.41
C ALA A 146 24.02 17.93 -3.07
N LEU A 147 25.29 17.52 -3.09
CA LEU A 147 25.71 16.23 -3.60
C LEU A 147 25.08 15.08 -2.81
N VAL A 148 25.12 15.14 -1.48
CA VAL A 148 24.47 14.14 -0.59
C VAL A 148 22.98 14.09 -0.87
N GLY A 149 22.31 15.24 -0.91
CA GLY A 149 20.87 15.33 -1.17
C GLY A 149 20.47 14.71 -2.50
N ILE A 150 21.18 15.01 -3.59
CA ILE A 150 20.87 14.49 -4.93
C ILE A 150 21.21 13.01 -5.04
N THR A 151 22.40 12.60 -4.62
CA THR A 151 22.87 11.22 -4.82
C THR A 151 22.17 10.23 -3.90
N ALA A 152 22.03 10.54 -2.60
CA ALA A 152 21.41 9.63 -1.64
C ALA A 152 19.89 9.54 -1.85
N SER A 153 19.21 10.65 -2.17
CA SER A 153 17.79 10.60 -2.53
C SER A 153 17.57 9.89 -3.87
N GLY A 154 18.47 10.07 -4.84
CA GLY A 154 18.47 9.31 -6.09
C GLY A 154 18.63 7.82 -5.87
N LEU A 155 19.54 7.40 -4.98
CA LEU A 155 19.70 6.00 -4.58
C LEU A 155 18.44 5.47 -3.90
N ALA A 156 17.81 6.24 -3.01
CA ALA A 156 16.54 5.86 -2.39
C ALA A 156 15.42 5.69 -3.44
N LEU A 157 15.32 6.59 -4.41
CA LEU A 157 14.38 6.46 -5.54
C LEU A 157 14.72 5.25 -6.41
N HIS A 158 15.99 4.94 -6.62
CA HIS A 158 16.41 3.74 -7.34
C HIS A 158 15.92 2.47 -6.62
N LEU A 159 16.16 2.39 -5.31
CA LEU A 159 15.72 1.28 -4.46
C LEU A 159 14.19 1.20 -4.32
N ALA A 160 13.46 2.31 -4.49
CA ALA A 160 12.00 2.29 -4.46
C ALA A 160 11.40 1.91 -5.82
N PHE A 161 12.02 2.35 -6.93
CA PHE A 161 11.40 2.31 -8.25
C PHE A 161 12.03 1.36 -9.27
N ARG A 162 13.30 0.99 -9.11
CA ARG A 162 14.06 0.20 -10.10
C ARG A 162 14.45 -1.19 -9.65
N THR A 163 14.57 -1.44 -8.34
CA THR A 163 14.66 -2.81 -7.85
C THR A 163 13.33 -3.54 -8.09
N SER A 164 13.42 -4.83 -8.44
CA SER A 164 12.29 -5.68 -8.86
C SER A 164 11.04 -5.44 -8.01
N PRO A 165 9.82 -5.40 -8.60
CA PRO A 165 8.57 -5.16 -7.88
C PRO A 165 8.28 -6.31 -6.90
N THR A 166 8.93 -6.29 -5.74
CA THR A 166 8.60 -7.17 -4.63
C THR A 166 7.28 -6.69 -4.02
N ARG A 167 6.45 -7.62 -3.53
CA ARG A 167 5.24 -7.29 -2.76
C ARG A 167 5.55 -6.65 -1.39
N LYS A 168 6.84 -6.54 -1.03
CA LYS A 168 7.28 -6.06 0.28
C LYS A 168 7.32 -4.53 0.31
N PRO A 169 7.01 -3.91 1.46
CA PRO A 169 7.11 -2.46 1.59
C PRO A 169 8.57 -1.97 1.41
N PRO A 170 8.79 -0.76 0.88
CA PRO A 170 10.11 -0.24 0.51
C PRO A 170 10.92 0.27 1.72
N VAL A 171 11.12 -0.58 2.74
CA VAL A 171 11.75 -0.21 4.03
C VAL A 171 13.17 0.34 3.83
N ILE A 172 14.01 -0.36 3.06
CA ILE A 172 15.40 0.05 2.83
C ILE A 172 15.46 1.39 2.09
N ALA A 173 14.61 1.58 1.07
CA ALA A 173 14.52 2.84 0.34
C ALA A 173 14.05 3.99 1.25
N ALA A 174 13.13 3.73 2.18
CA ALA A 174 12.65 4.72 3.13
C ALA A 174 13.73 5.15 4.13
N ILE A 175 14.49 4.20 4.67
CA ILE A 175 15.63 4.49 5.54
C ILE A 175 16.66 5.32 4.76
N MET A 176 17.01 4.90 3.54
CA MET A 176 17.95 5.64 2.69
C MET A 176 17.45 7.05 2.38
N MET A 177 16.15 7.23 2.10
CA MET A 177 15.57 8.56 1.86
C MET A 177 15.63 9.42 3.13
N GLY A 178 15.25 8.89 4.29
CA GLY A 178 15.33 9.62 5.55
C GLY A 178 16.77 10.06 5.87
N LEU A 179 17.73 9.16 5.69
CA LEU A 179 19.16 9.46 5.83
C LEU A 179 19.66 10.46 4.79
N ALA A 180 19.13 10.45 3.55
CA ALA A 180 19.47 11.45 2.55
C ALA A 180 19.01 12.86 2.97
N ILE A 181 17.78 12.97 3.46
CA ILE A 181 17.21 14.24 3.93
C ILE A 181 18.02 14.74 5.14
N SER A 182 18.20 13.91 6.17
CA SER A 182 18.94 14.27 7.39
C SER A 182 20.42 14.53 7.12
N GLY A 183 21.06 13.67 6.31
CA GLY A 183 22.46 13.80 5.93
C GLY A 183 22.73 15.10 5.18
N MET A 184 21.86 15.48 4.23
CA MET A 184 21.95 16.78 3.57
C MET A 184 21.86 17.92 4.58
N HIS A 185 20.85 17.91 5.44
CA HIS A 185 20.64 18.96 6.44
C HIS A 185 21.83 19.12 7.38
N TYR A 186 22.29 18.05 8.02
CA TYR A 186 23.39 18.14 8.99
C TYR A 186 24.74 18.46 8.32
N THR A 187 24.95 18.04 7.06
CA THR A 187 26.11 18.47 6.27
C THR A 187 26.07 19.98 5.99
N ALA A 188 24.91 20.52 5.62
CA ALA A 188 24.76 21.95 5.37
C ALA A 188 24.91 22.78 6.66
N MET A 189 24.37 22.28 7.78
CA MET A 189 24.51 22.90 9.09
C MET A 189 25.96 22.94 9.58
N ALA A 190 26.74 21.87 9.34
CA ALA A 190 28.18 21.85 9.66
C ALA A 190 28.97 22.95 8.95
N GLY A 191 28.50 23.38 7.77
CA GLY A 191 29.08 24.47 6.99
C GLY A 191 28.46 25.84 7.21
N THR A 192 27.49 25.97 8.12
CA THR A 192 26.77 27.21 8.38
C THR A 192 27.35 27.90 9.61
N ILE A 193 27.93 29.07 9.41
CA ILE A 193 28.49 29.90 10.48
C ILE A 193 27.42 30.91 10.88
N MET A 194 27.09 30.93 12.18
CA MET A 194 26.05 31.80 12.73
C MET A 194 26.69 32.88 13.61
N MET A 195 26.58 34.13 13.19
CA MET A 195 27.03 35.29 13.97
C MET A 195 25.82 35.95 14.63
N PRO A 196 25.70 35.95 15.98
CA PRO A 196 24.56 36.57 16.65
C PRO A 196 24.44 38.05 16.33
N LEU A 197 23.21 38.49 16.06
CA LEU A 197 22.85 39.90 15.93
C LEU A 197 21.99 40.24 17.15
N GLY A 198 22.46 41.16 18.01
CA GLY A 198 21.85 41.45 19.32
C GLY A 198 20.50 42.19 19.30
N HIS A 199 19.67 42.01 18.27
CA HIS A 199 18.41 42.73 18.11
C HIS A 199 17.19 41.89 18.53
N PRO A 200 16.20 42.48 19.23
CA PRO A 200 14.97 41.80 19.60
C PRO A 200 14.09 41.53 18.37
N ALA A 201 13.31 40.45 18.45
CA ALA A 201 12.46 39.97 17.39
C ALA A 201 11.26 40.91 17.09
N ASN A 202 10.98 41.18 15.81
CA ASN A 202 9.81 41.96 15.37
C ASN A 202 8.49 41.18 15.55
N ALA A 203 7.34 41.87 15.57
CA ALA A 203 6.00 41.31 15.79
C ALA A 203 5.56 40.19 14.82
N ALA A 204 6.17 40.08 13.62
CA ALA A 204 5.85 39.05 12.61
C ALA A 204 6.77 37.82 12.68
N SER A 205 7.27 37.47 13.87
CA SER A 205 8.21 36.37 14.07
C SER A 205 7.64 35.32 15.02
N LEU A 206 7.90 34.04 14.71
CA LEU A 206 7.56 32.89 15.51
C LEU A 206 8.72 32.64 16.47
N SER A 207 8.47 32.70 17.78
CA SER A 207 9.44 32.18 18.74
C SER A 207 9.53 30.65 18.62
N PRO A 208 10.61 30.01 19.12
CA PRO A 208 10.78 28.56 19.01
C PRO A 208 9.58 27.75 19.51
N GLN A 209 8.90 28.21 20.56
CA GLN A 209 7.69 27.56 21.09
C GLN A 209 6.50 27.61 20.11
N TRP A 210 6.32 28.72 19.38
CA TRP A 210 5.25 28.89 18.40
C TRP A 210 5.54 28.13 17.11
N LEU A 211 6.82 27.97 16.75
CA LEU A 211 7.24 27.09 15.66
C LEU A 211 7.08 25.59 16.03
N ALA A 212 7.27 25.24 17.30
CA ALA A 212 7.13 23.86 17.76
C ALA A 212 5.71 23.31 17.61
N LEU A 213 4.67 24.15 17.71
CA LEU A 213 3.27 23.74 17.55
C LEU A 213 2.94 23.15 16.15
N PRO A 214 3.17 23.86 15.02
CA PRO A 214 2.92 23.28 13.70
C PRO A 214 3.85 22.10 13.39
N VAL A 215 5.08 22.10 13.92
CA VAL A 215 6.00 20.96 13.80
C VAL A 215 5.48 19.72 14.54
N ALA A 216 4.96 19.89 15.75
CA ALA A 216 4.34 18.81 16.52
C ALA A 216 3.09 18.28 15.82
N ALA A 217 2.23 19.17 15.30
CA ALA A 217 1.05 18.78 14.52
C ALA A 217 1.44 17.98 13.26
N ALA A 218 2.49 18.40 12.56
CA ALA A 218 3.04 17.68 11.42
C ALA A 218 3.57 16.29 11.82
N ALA A 219 4.32 16.17 12.93
CA ALA A 219 4.81 14.90 13.45
C ALA A 219 3.67 13.93 13.81
N ILE A 220 2.60 14.43 14.43
CA ILE A 220 1.39 13.65 14.72
C ILE A 220 0.73 13.19 13.42
N ALA A 221 0.57 14.09 12.44
CA ALA A 221 -0.02 13.74 11.14
C ALA A 221 0.79 12.66 10.39
N LEU A 222 2.13 12.76 10.42
CA LEU A 222 3.04 11.72 9.89
C LEU A 222 2.83 10.39 10.61
N SER A 223 2.66 10.41 11.94
CA SER A 223 2.44 9.21 12.74
C SER A 223 1.09 8.54 12.48
N LEU A 224 0.02 9.34 12.36
CA LEU A 224 -1.30 8.84 11.97
C LEU A 224 -1.29 8.26 10.56
N SER A 225 -0.60 8.92 9.62
CA SER A 225 -0.46 8.42 8.23
C SER A 225 0.34 7.12 8.18
N PHE A 226 1.36 6.97 9.03
CA PHE A 226 2.14 5.75 9.17
C PHE A 226 1.28 4.60 9.70
N LEU A 227 0.53 4.82 10.78
CA LEU A 227 -0.42 3.86 11.31
C LEU A 227 -1.46 3.45 10.26
N LEU A 228 -2.02 4.41 9.53
CA LEU A 228 -2.98 4.17 8.45
C LEU A 228 -2.42 3.36 7.28
N VAL A 229 -1.12 3.50 6.98
CA VAL A 229 -0.49 2.69 5.92
C VAL A 229 -0.23 1.25 6.38
N LEU A 230 0.03 1.06 7.66
CA LEU A 230 0.24 -0.26 8.28
C LEU A 230 -1.06 -1.03 8.49
N THR A 231 -2.21 -0.35 8.58
CA THR A 231 -3.50 -1.06 8.64
C THR A 231 -3.75 -1.78 7.30
N PRO A 232 -3.89 -3.12 7.31
CA PRO A 232 -4.25 -3.84 6.10
C PRO A 232 -5.63 -3.36 5.64
N ALA A 233 -5.79 -3.14 4.33
CA ALA A 233 -7.10 -2.85 3.77
C ALA A 233 -8.04 -4.01 4.16
N SER A 234 -9.21 -3.68 4.72
CA SER A 234 -10.20 -4.70 5.07
C SER A 234 -10.41 -5.63 3.87
N PRO A 235 -10.45 -6.97 4.06
CA PRO A 235 -10.62 -7.95 2.98
C PRO A 235 -11.81 -7.67 2.04
N LEU A 236 -12.76 -6.88 2.52
CA LEU A 236 -13.98 -6.45 1.83
C LEU A 236 -13.74 -5.55 0.58
N ALA A 237 -12.52 -5.06 0.33
CA ALA A 237 -12.21 -4.19 -0.81
C ALA A 237 -11.46 -4.88 -1.97
N ALA A 238 -11.03 -6.14 -1.81
CA ALA A 238 -10.16 -6.82 -2.77
C ALA A 238 -10.88 -7.47 -3.97
N ASP A 239 -12.22 -7.49 -4.00
CA ASP A 239 -13.02 -8.23 -5.00
C ASP A 239 -13.43 -7.40 -6.24
N GLN A 240 -12.65 -6.39 -6.63
CA GLN A 240 -12.96 -5.52 -7.78
C GLN A 240 -11.76 -5.33 -8.71
N GLY A 241 -11.51 -6.34 -9.53
CA GLY A 241 -11.03 -6.16 -10.91
C GLY A 241 -9.53 -6.34 -11.18
N MET A 242 -9.14 -7.50 -11.72
CA MET A 242 -8.35 -7.71 -12.97
C MET A 242 -8.02 -9.21 -13.14
N PRO A 243 -8.02 -9.80 -14.35
CA PRO A 243 -7.91 -11.26 -14.54
C PRO A 243 -6.45 -11.74 -14.64
N PRO A 244 -6.10 -12.97 -14.20
CA PRO A 244 -4.88 -13.63 -14.65
C PRO A 244 -5.14 -14.46 -15.92
N SER A 245 -4.29 -14.22 -16.91
CA SER A 245 -4.08 -15.03 -18.12
C SER A 245 -3.48 -16.42 -17.79
N PRO A 246 -3.52 -17.38 -18.75
CA PRO A 246 -3.43 -18.80 -18.45
C PRO A 246 -1.96 -19.25 -18.35
N PHE A 247 -1.54 -19.68 -17.16
CA PHE A 247 -0.39 -20.56 -17.06
C PHE A 247 -0.87 -22.01 -17.10
N LEU A 248 -0.52 -22.70 -18.18
CA LEU A 248 -0.43 -24.15 -18.20
C LEU A 248 0.51 -24.60 -17.08
N SER A 249 0.14 -25.67 -16.39
CA SER A 249 1.09 -26.50 -15.65
C SER A 249 0.97 -27.95 -16.14
N PRO A 250 2.10 -28.67 -16.28
CA PRO A 250 2.16 -30.01 -16.86
C PRO A 250 1.79 -31.10 -15.84
N ALA A 251 1.45 -32.25 -16.40
CA ALA A 251 0.98 -33.46 -15.73
C ALA A 251 2.10 -34.28 -15.05
N GLY A 252 1.67 -35.20 -14.16
CA GLY A 252 2.43 -36.30 -13.54
C GLY A 252 2.36 -36.25 -12.02
N ASP A 253 2.09 -37.29 -11.23
CA ASP A 253 1.92 -38.73 -11.47
C ASP A 253 1.12 -39.39 -10.32
N HIS A 254 0.58 -40.57 -10.63
CA HIS A 254 -0.20 -41.61 -9.92
C HIS A 254 0.19 -42.02 -8.46
N PRO A 255 -0.42 -43.08 -7.83
CA PRO A 255 -1.84 -43.48 -7.65
C PRO A 255 -2.16 -43.98 -6.20
N ALA A 256 -3.44 -44.18 -5.86
CA ALA A 256 -3.89 -45.25 -4.93
C ALA A 256 -5.43 -45.43 -4.96
N SER A 257 -5.89 -46.67 -4.86
CA SER A 257 -7.30 -47.10 -4.71
C SER A 257 -7.32 -48.36 -3.82
N PRO A 258 -8.47 -48.85 -3.30
CA PRO A 258 -9.69 -48.21 -2.79
C PRO A 258 -10.07 -48.77 -1.37
N PRO A 259 -11.31 -48.56 -0.88
CA PRO A 259 -12.22 -49.72 -0.83
C PRO A 259 -13.64 -49.42 -1.35
N ALA A 260 -14.33 -50.51 -1.69
CA ALA A 260 -15.57 -50.58 -2.47
C ALA A 260 -16.84 -50.31 -1.66
N GLY A 261 -17.83 -49.68 -2.30
CA GLY A 261 -19.16 -49.52 -1.73
C GLY A 261 -20.02 -48.39 -2.32
N SER A 262 -19.92 -48.11 -3.62
CA SER A 262 -20.90 -47.30 -4.36
C SER A 262 -20.71 -47.57 -5.85
N SER A 263 -21.79 -47.47 -6.65
CA SER A 263 -21.73 -47.56 -8.11
C SER A 263 -20.53 -46.77 -8.64
N PRO A 264 -19.73 -47.31 -9.58
CA PRO A 264 -18.51 -46.65 -9.99
C PRO A 264 -18.85 -45.23 -10.47
N PRO A 265 -18.23 -44.19 -9.89
CA PRO A 265 -18.40 -42.82 -10.39
C PRO A 265 -18.01 -42.82 -11.88
N ASP A 266 -18.78 -42.11 -12.71
CA ASP A 266 -18.39 -41.87 -14.10
C ASP A 266 -16.94 -41.35 -14.08
N PRO A 267 -15.98 -42.00 -14.76
CA PRO A 267 -14.55 -41.67 -14.66
C PRO A 267 -14.22 -40.23 -15.10
N ARG A 268 -15.20 -39.50 -15.64
CA ARG A 268 -15.12 -38.08 -15.97
C ARG A 268 -15.27 -37.14 -14.76
N PHE A 269 -15.91 -37.57 -13.68
CA PHE A 269 -16.16 -36.75 -12.50
C PHE A 269 -15.20 -37.08 -11.36
N ALA A 270 -14.78 -36.04 -10.63
CA ALA A 270 -13.88 -36.18 -9.49
C ALA A 270 -14.65 -36.75 -8.29
N LEU A 271 -14.03 -37.71 -7.58
CA LEU A 271 -14.51 -38.19 -6.29
C LEU A 271 -14.22 -37.20 -5.15
N SER A 272 -13.16 -36.41 -5.30
CA SER A 272 -12.73 -35.43 -4.31
C SER A 272 -12.06 -34.23 -4.96
N LEU A 273 -12.19 -33.05 -4.35
CA LEU A 273 -11.51 -31.83 -4.78
C LEU A 273 -10.35 -31.45 -3.85
N PRO A 274 -9.20 -31.01 -4.37
CA PRO A 274 -8.07 -30.59 -3.57
C PRO A 274 -8.36 -29.24 -2.89
N VAL A 275 -8.14 -29.14 -1.59
CA VAL A 275 -8.23 -27.92 -0.79
C VAL A 275 -6.96 -27.66 0.01
N GLU A 276 -6.60 -26.41 0.22
CA GLU A 276 -5.50 -25.99 1.07
C GLU A 276 -6.01 -25.74 2.50
N ARG A 277 -5.49 -26.52 3.46
CA ARG A 277 -5.77 -26.41 4.90
C ARG A 277 -4.45 -26.42 5.66
N GLU A 278 -4.22 -25.41 6.50
CA GLU A 278 -3.03 -25.30 7.37
C GLU A 278 -1.69 -25.44 6.61
N GLY A 279 -1.63 -24.97 5.36
CA GLY A 279 -0.45 -25.08 4.50
C GLY A 279 -0.24 -26.46 3.86
N ARG A 280 -1.22 -27.37 3.92
CA ARG A 280 -1.23 -28.69 3.28
C ARG A 280 -2.40 -28.86 2.32
N THR A 281 -2.18 -29.59 1.23
CA THR A 281 -3.27 -30.01 0.33
C THR A 281 -3.99 -31.21 0.95
N GLN A 282 -5.28 -31.07 1.23
CA GLN A 282 -6.21 -32.12 1.63
C GLN A 282 -7.25 -32.34 0.53
N PHE A 283 -7.93 -33.47 0.51
CA PHE A 283 -8.95 -33.79 -0.50
C PHE A 283 -10.33 -33.86 0.16
N VAL A 284 -11.27 -33.03 -0.28
CA VAL A 284 -12.65 -33.01 0.21
C VAL A 284 -13.53 -33.86 -0.70
N PRO A 285 -14.22 -34.89 -0.18
CA PRO A 285 -15.20 -35.67 -0.91
C PRO A 285 -16.30 -34.80 -1.53
N VAL A 286 -16.69 -35.07 -2.78
CA VAL A 286 -17.66 -34.24 -3.51
C VAL A 286 -19.07 -34.26 -2.88
N ASP A 287 -19.44 -35.36 -2.22
CA ASP A 287 -20.72 -35.51 -1.52
C ASP A 287 -20.89 -34.59 -0.30
N ARG A 288 -19.79 -34.09 0.27
CA ARG A 288 -19.80 -33.12 1.37
C ARG A 288 -19.91 -31.67 0.92
N ILE A 289 -19.79 -31.41 -0.39
CA ILE A 289 -19.75 -30.06 -0.93
C ILE A 289 -21.16 -29.52 -1.08
N ARG A 290 -21.49 -28.45 -0.35
CA ARG A 290 -22.80 -27.78 -0.43
C ARG A 290 -22.79 -26.64 -1.44
N ALA A 291 -21.72 -25.85 -1.42
CA ALA A 291 -21.59 -24.70 -2.30
C ALA A 291 -20.13 -24.47 -2.66
N ILE A 292 -19.92 -23.88 -3.83
CA ILE A 292 -18.62 -23.51 -4.35
C ILE A 292 -18.73 -22.06 -4.81
N HIS A 293 -17.83 -21.24 -4.29
CA HIS A 293 -17.80 -19.81 -4.55
C HIS A 293 -16.44 -19.42 -5.13
N ALA A 294 -16.44 -18.84 -6.32
CA ALA A 294 -15.23 -18.23 -6.87
C ALA A 294 -15.04 -16.84 -6.23
N ASN A 295 -13.92 -16.65 -5.53
CA ASN A 295 -13.53 -15.38 -4.93
C ASN A 295 -12.16 -14.96 -5.49
N GLY A 296 -12.16 -14.04 -6.45
CA GLY A 296 -10.95 -13.56 -7.10
C GLY A 296 -10.06 -14.67 -7.70
N HIS A 297 -8.96 -15.00 -7.02
CA HIS A 297 -7.88 -15.88 -7.51
C HIS A 297 -7.96 -17.32 -6.99
N TYR A 298 -8.96 -17.66 -6.18
CA TYR A 298 -9.15 -18.99 -5.63
C TYR A 298 -10.63 -19.36 -5.68
N THR A 299 -10.90 -20.66 -5.61
CA THR A 299 -12.26 -21.15 -5.45
C THR A 299 -12.44 -21.60 -4.02
N MET A 300 -13.43 -21.10 -3.32
CA MET A 300 -13.80 -21.58 -2.00
C MET A 300 -14.76 -22.76 -2.14
N ILE A 301 -14.44 -23.86 -1.46
CA ILE A 301 -15.32 -25.01 -1.29
C ILE A 301 -15.95 -24.90 0.09
N ILE A 302 -17.27 -24.95 0.15
CA ILE A 302 -18.06 -24.88 1.37
C ILE A 302 -18.62 -26.28 1.62
N ASP A 303 -18.18 -26.91 2.70
CA ASP A 303 -18.76 -28.14 3.25
C ASP A 303 -19.64 -27.83 4.47
N ASP A 304 -20.22 -28.85 5.11
CA ASP A 304 -21.13 -28.68 6.27
C ASP A 304 -20.44 -28.07 7.50
N GLU A 305 -19.11 -28.11 7.58
CA GLU A 305 -18.37 -27.70 8.76
C GLU A 305 -17.64 -26.36 8.55
N ARG A 306 -17.04 -26.13 7.37
CA ARG A 306 -16.11 -25.00 7.11
C ARG A 306 -16.00 -24.62 5.63
N GLU A 307 -15.46 -23.42 5.42
CA GLU A 307 -14.98 -22.97 4.10
C GLU A 307 -13.51 -23.35 3.91
N SER A 308 -13.11 -23.81 2.72
CA SER A 308 -11.73 -24.23 2.41
C SER A 308 -11.29 -23.78 1.02
N PHE A 309 -10.05 -23.30 0.92
CA PHE A 309 -9.48 -22.79 -0.33
C PHE A 309 -9.17 -23.93 -1.30
N CYS A 310 -9.58 -23.81 -2.56
CA CYS A 310 -9.25 -24.72 -3.65
C CYS A 310 -8.44 -23.96 -4.70
N SER A 311 -7.32 -24.55 -5.11
CA SER A 311 -6.42 -24.00 -6.14
C SER A 311 -6.97 -24.13 -7.56
N LEU A 312 -8.03 -24.93 -7.77
CA LEU A 312 -8.70 -25.06 -9.06
C LEU A 312 -9.64 -23.88 -9.32
N SER A 313 -9.78 -23.50 -10.59
CA SER A 313 -10.78 -22.50 -10.99
C SER A 313 -12.19 -23.09 -10.95
N ILE A 314 -13.21 -22.24 -10.76
CA ILE A 314 -14.61 -22.67 -10.74
C ILE A 314 -15.04 -23.39 -12.03
N SER A 315 -14.53 -22.99 -13.20
CA SER A 315 -14.82 -23.68 -14.46
C SER A 315 -14.13 -25.04 -14.52
N ALA A 316 -12.91 -25.17 -13.97
CA ALA A 316 -12.21 -26.45 -13.87
C ALA A 316 -12.90 -27.39 -12.88
N ILE A 317 -13.50 -26.85 -11.82
CA ILE A 317 -14.33 -27.61 -10.88
C ILE A 317 -15.64 -28.03 -11.54
N GLU A 318 -16.31 -27.14 -12.28
CA GLU A 318 -17.56 -27.45 -13.00
C GLU A 318 -17.43 -28.64 -13.95
N THR A 319 -16.31 -28.79 -14.67
CA THR A 319 -16.10 -29.94 -15.57
C THR A 319 -15.83 -31.24 -14.83
N ARG A 320 -15.45 -31.17 -13.55
CA ARG A 320 -15.16 -32.32 -12.69
C ARG A 320 -16.35 -32.72 -11.82
N LEU A 321 -17.42 -31.92 -11.78
CA LEU A 321 -18.61 -32.21 -11.00
C LEU A 321 -19.70 -32.80 -11.87
N ASP A 322 -20.45 -33.73 -11.31
CA ASP A 322 -21.65 -34.25 -11.96
C ASP A 322 -22.70 -33.14 -12.05
N GLN A 323 -23.07 -32.79 -13.28
CA GLN A 323 -24.08 -31.77 -13.55
C GLN A 323 -25.48 -32.20 -13.14
N GLN A 324 -25.72 -33.46 -12.80
CA GLN A 324 -26.98 -33.91 -12.20
C GLN A 324 -27.06 -33.57 -10.71
N LEU A 325 -25.92 -33.45 -10.03
CA LEU A 325 -25.83 -33.15 -8.61
C LEU A 325 -25.53 -31.66 -8.36
N PHE A 326 -24.72 -31.05 -9.23
CA PHE A 326 -24.31 -29.66 -9.11
C PHE A 326 -24.85 -28.81 -10.25
N ILE A 327 -25.18 -27.57 -9.93
CA ILE A 327 -25.57 -26.57 -10.92
C ILE A 327 -24.83 -25.26 -10.69
N ARG A 328 -24.25 -24.72 -11.75
CA ARG A 328 -23.67 -23.38 -11.73
C ARG A 328 -24.78 -22.34 -11.84
N VAL A 329 -25.12 -21.68 -10.75
CA VAL A 329 -26.23 -20.70 -10.68
C VAL A 329 -25.80 -19.28 -11.01
N HIS A 330 -24.50 -18.99 -10.87
CA HIS A 330 -23.89 -17.71 -11.21
C HIS A 330 -22.52 -17.91 -11.84
N ARG A 331 -21.97 -16.87 -12.48
CA ARG A 331 -20.60 -16.92 -13.00
C ARG A 331 -19.57 -17.27 -11.91
N SER A 332 -19.88 -17.00 -10.65
CA SER A 332 -19.02 -17.26 -9.49
C SER A 332 -19.59 -18.26 -8.48
N HIS A 333 -20.71 -18.93 -8.77
CA HIS A 333 -21.31 -19.87 -7.81
C HIS A 333 -21.77 -21.16 -8.47
N ILE A 334 -21.35 -22.29 -7.89
CA ILE A 334 -21.91 -23.63 -8.11
C ILE A 334 -22.51 -24.10 -6.79
N ILE A 335 -23.64 -24.78 -6.85
CA ILE A 335 -24.37 -25.24 -5.67
C ILE A 335 -24.79 -26.69 -5.89
N ALA A 336 -24.74 -27.50 -4.83
CA ALA A 336 -25.32 -28.82 -4.83
C ALA A 336 -26.85 -28.68 -4.81
N LEU A 337 -27.54 -29.44 -5.66
CA LEU A 337 -28.99 -29.31 -5.83
C LEU A 337 -29.77 -29.80 -4.60
N ASP A 338 -29.27 -30.83 -3.92
CA ASP A 338 -29.83 -31.38 -2.68
C ASP A 338 -29.64 -30.45 -1.47
N ALA A 339 -28.65 -29.56 -1.53
CA ALA A 339 -28.38 -28.59 -0.47
C ALA A 339 -29.37 -27.40 -0.47
N ILE A 340 -30.09 -27.15 -1.57
CA ILE A 340 -30.95 -25.98 -1.72
C ILE A 340 -32.22 -26.11 -0.87
N THR A 341 -32.45 -25.14 0.02
CA THR A 341 -33.63 -25.08 0.88
C THR A 341 -34.71 -24.13 0.36
N SER A 342 -34.33 -23.03 -0.31
CA SER A 342 -35.27 -22.09 -0.91
C SER A 342 -34.66 -21.30 -2.05
N ILE A 343 -35.52 -20.86 -2.98
CA ILE A 343 -35.17 -19.93 -4.06
C ILE A 343 -36.14 -18.75 -4.08
N GLU A 344 -35.63 -17.55 -4.24
CA GLU A 344 -36.39 -16.29 -4.25
C GLU A 344 -36.07 -15.52 -5.54
N ARG A 345 -37.08 -14.94 -6.19
CA ARG A 345 -36.89 -14.15 -7.41
C ARG A 345 -36.67 -12.68 -7.06
N THR A 346 -35.68 -12.05 -7.66
CA THR A 346 -35.36 -10.62 -7.45
C THR A 346 -35.36 -9.86 -8.78
N SER A 347 -35.36 -8.52 -8.73
CA SER A 347 -35.29 -7.65 -9.92
C SER A 347 -34.05 -7.91 -10.79
N ASN A 348 -32.97 -8.46 -10.21
CA ASN A 348 -31.71 -8.75 -10.89
C ASN A 348 -31.42 -10.26 -11.08
N GLY A 349 -32.41 -11.13 -10.90
CA GLY A 349 -32.27 -12.58 -11.07
C GLY A 349 -33.00 -13.33 -9.97
N GLY A 350 -32.24 -14.00 -9.10
CA GLY A 350 -32.77 -14.58 -7.88
C GLY A 350 -31.69 -14.85 -6.84
N ILE A 351 -32.11 -15.41 -5.73
CA ILE A 351 -31.28 -15.83 -4.61
C ILE A 351 -31.63 -17.29 -4.30
N ALA A 352 -30.63 -18.14 -4.16
CA ALA A 352 -30.76 -19.49 -3.63
C ALA A 352 -30.19 -19.52 -2.20
N ARG A 353 -30.87 -20.20 -1.29
CA ARG A 353 -30.40 -20.49 0.06
C ARG A 353 -30.17 -21.99 0.18
N TYR A 354 -29.17 -22.40 0.95
CA TYR A 354 -28.85 -23.80 1.23
C TYR A 354 -28.84 -24.06 2.74
N GLY A 355 -29.02 -25.32 3.13
CA GLY A 355 -29.03 -25.74 4.53
C GLY A 355 -27.70 -25.43 5.20
N GLY A 356 -27.72 -24.72 6.34
CA GLY A 356 -26.52 -24.36 7.11
C GLY A 356 -25.77 -23.10 6.64
N GLY A 357 -26.09 -22.55 5.47
CA GLY A 357 -25.43 -21.35 4.93
C GLY A 357 -26.04 -20.03 5.39
N ALA A 358 -25.28 -19.19 6.10
CA ALA A 358 -25.72 -17.84 6.48
C ALA A 358 -25.80 -16.87 5.28
N THR A 359 -25.06 -17.15 4.20
CA THR A 359 -24.88 -16.26 3.05
C THR A 359 -25.78 -16.65 1.86
N PRO A 360 -26.63 -15.74 1.35
CA PRO A 360 -27.46 -16.00 0.18
C PRO A 360 -26.62 -16.15 -1.10
N ILE A 361 -26.88 -17.18 -1.90
CA ILE A 361 -26.19 -17.42 -3.18
C ILE A 361 -26.93 -16.73 -4.33
N PRO A 362 -26.31 -15.77 -5.05
CA PRO A 362 -26.97 -15.11 -6.17
C PRO A 362 -27.17 -16.08 -7.34
N VAL A 363 -28.31 -15.95 -8.02
CA VAL A 363 -28.67 -16.72 -9.22
C VAL A 363 -28.87 -15.75 -10.38
N SER A 364 -28.19 -15.99 -11.51
CA SER A 364 -28.28 -15.10 -12.67
C SER A 364 -29.66 -15.19 -13.34
N ARG A 365 -30.11 -14.07 -13.94
CA ARG A 365 -31.41 -14.00 -14.66
C ARG A 365 -31.61 -15.15 -15.65
N GLY A 366 -30.58 -15.46 -16.44
CA GLY A 366 -30.63 -16.52 -17.46
C GLY A 366 -30.62 -17.94 -16.90
N ARG A 367 -30.17 -18.15 -15.65
CA ARG A 367 -30.05 -19.49 -15.04
C ARG A 367 -31.14 -19.77 -14.00
N PHE A 368 -31.91 -18.77 -13.58
CA PHE A 368 -32.99 -18.93 -12.61
C PHE A 368 -34.07 -19.92 -13.08
N GLN A 369 -34.48 -19.86 -14.35
CA GLN A 369 -35.49 -20.78 -14.89
C GLN A 369 -34.96 -22.22 -14.97
N THR A 370 -33.70 -22.40 -15.38
CA THR A 370 -33.05 -23.72 -15.41
C THR A 370 -32.91 -24.32 -14.01
N LEU A 371 -32.53 -23.50 -13.03
CA LEU A 371 -32.46 -23.91 -11.63
C LEU A 371 -33.82 -24.38 -11.11
N LYS A 372 -34.87 -23.57 -11.34
CA LYS A 372 -36.24 -23.91 -10.93
C LYS A 372 -36.71 -25.22 -11.57
N ALA A 373 -36.48 -25.41 -12.88
CA ALA A 373 -36.86 -26.62 -13.58
C ALA A 373 -36.17 -27.87 -13.02
N ARG A 374 -34.87 -27.78 -12.68
CA ARG A 374 -34.13 -28.90 -12.08
C ARG A 374 -34.60 -29.24 -10.67
N LEU A 375 -34.90 -28.23 -9.84
CA LEU A 375 -35.42 -28.44 -8.49
C LEU A 375 -36.82 -29.10 -8.52
N THR A 376 -37.70 -28.66 -9.42
CA THR A 376 -39.00 -29.31 -9.61
C THR A 376 -38.85 -30.76 -10.09
N GLY A 377 -37.89 -31.02 -10.99
CA GLY A 377 -37.59 -32.39 -11.45
C GLY A 377 -37.07 -33.32 -10.34
N LEU A 378 -36.29 -32.79 -9.40
CA LEU A 378 -35.78 -33.57 -8.24
C LEU A 378 -36.87 -33.90 -7.24
N ASN A 379 -37.73 -32.92 -6.91
CA ASN A 379 -38.84 -33.13 -5.97
C ASN A 379 -39.85 -34.17 -6.49
N ASN A 380 -40.02 -34.26 -7.81
CA ASN A 380 -40.87 -35.27 -8.44
C ASN A 380 -40.24 -36.67 -8.46
N ARG A 381 -38.91 -36.80 -8.40
CA ARG A 381 -38.19 -38.08 -8.32
C ARG A 381 -38.06 -38.64 -6.90
N GLN A 382 -38.21 -37.79 -5.88
CA GLN A 382 -38.21 -38.21 -4.48
C GLN A 382 -39.60 -38.63 -3.98
N ASN A 383 -40.66 -38.26 -4.70
CA ASN A 383 -42.06 -38.58 -4.40
C ASN A 383 -42.66 -39.68 -5.31
N ALA A 384 -41.84 -40.31 -6.14
CA ALA A 384 -42.16 -41.46 -6.98
C ALA A 384 -41.29 -42.64 -6.55
#